data_AF-J3FI06-F1
#
_entry.id   AF-J3FI06-F1
#
_cell.length_a   1.000
_cell.length_b   1.000
_cell.length_c   1.000
_cell.angle_alpha   90.00
_cell.angle_beta   90.00
_cell.angle_gamma   90.00
#
_symmetry.space_group_name_H-M   'P 1'
#
loop_
_entity.id
_entity.type
_entity.pdbx_description
1 polymer ?
#
loop_
_entity_poly.entity_id
_entity_poly.type
_entity_poly.pdbx_seq_one_letter_code
_entity_poly.pdbx_strand_id
1 'polypeptide(L)'
;MRNDTRLSRMLHVLIHMARHEKRATSETIAGMLGTNPVVVRRTMGLLKEEGFVTSEKGHQGGWALAKPLAQITLLDIHQALGTQSIFSIGLSTDHPECLVEQAVNAALTRTFDEAQALLLSRLGGITLADLAADFEARYKSIGEGD
;
A
#
# COMPACT_ATOMS: atom_id res chain seq x y z
N MET A 1 5.44 -2.27 19.13
CA MET A 1 5.35 -2.81 17.75
C MET A 1 5.62 -1.69 16.77
N ARG A 2 6.49 -1.90 15.78
CA ARG A 2 6.77 -0.89 14.76
C ARG A 2 5.67 -1.00 13.70
N ASN A 3 4.85 0.02 13.54
CA ASN A 3 3.79 0.03 12.53
C ASN A 3 4.41 -0.13 11.13
N ASP A 4 3.92 -1.09 10.34
CA ASP A 4 4.29 -1.18 8.92
C ASP A 4 3.60 -0.03 8.17
N THR A 5 4.38 0.98 7.79
CA THR A 5 3.91 2.17 7.08
C THR A 5 4.13 2.07 5.58
N ARG A 6 4.61 0.94 5.06
CA ARG A 6 4.99 0.79 3.64
C ARG A 6 3.81 1.05 2.70
N LEU A 7 2.63 0.49 2.98
CA LEU A 7 1.44 0.71 2.15
C LEU A 7 1.08 2.18 2.06
N SER A 8 0.87 2.83 3.22
CA SER A 8 0.53 4.25 3.29
C SER A 8 1.56 5.14 2.56
N ARG A 9 2.85 4.86 2.75
CA ARG A 9 3.94 5.62 2.13
C ARG A 9 3.99 5.43 0.62
N MET A 10 3.74 4.23 0.11
CA MET A 10 3.73 3.99 -1.34
C MET A 10 2.51 4.63 -2.01
N LEU A 11 1.33 4.54 -1.39
CA LEU A 11 0.13 5.24 -1.88
C LEU A 11 0.38 6.75 -1.98
N HIS A 12 1.00 7.33 -0.94
CA HIS A 12 1.39 8.75 -0.92
C HIS A 12 2.32 9.12 -2.08
N VAL A 13 3.34 8.31 -2.36
CA VAL A 13 4.28 8.53 -3.48
C VAL A 13 3.58 8.45 -4.83
N LEU A 14 2.76 7.43 -5.06
CA LEU A 14 2.09 7.23 -6.36
C LEU A 14 1.15 8.40 -6.70
N ILE A 15 0.46 8.95 -5.69
CA ILE A 15 -0.39 10.14 -5.86
C ILE A 15 0.46 11.39 -6.14
N HIS A 16 1.57 11.59 -5.44
CA HIS A 16 2.48 12.71 -5.75
C HIS A 16 3.05 12.64 -7.16
N MET A 17 3.47 11.45 -7.60
CA MET A 17 3.96 11.23 -8.95
C MET A 17 2.88 11.57 -9.97
N ALA A 18 1.64 11.10 -9.78
CA ALA A 18 0.55 11.40 -10.71
C ALA A 18 0.29 12.91 -10.89
N ARG A 19 0.47 13.72 -9.84
CA ARG A 19 0.15 15.16 -9.84
C ARG A 19 1.31 16.05 -10.27
N HIS A 20 2.50 15.81 -9.76
CA HIS A 20 3.62 16.75 -9.84
C HIS A 20 4.76 16.25 -10.71
N GLU A 21 4.91 14.94 -10.84
CA GLU A 21 6.09 14.35 -11.46
C GLU A 21 5.70 13.22 -12.41
N LYS A 22 5.60 13.54 -13.71
CA LYS A 22 5.46 12.50 -14.75
C LYS A 22 6.48 11.37 -14.59
N ARG A 23 7.65 11.68 -14.02
CA ARG A 23 8.72 10.75 -13.66
C ARG A 23 9.41 11.21 -12.38
N ALA A 24 9.66 10.28 -11.45
CA ALA A 24 10.35 10.56 -10.19
C ALA A 24 11.55 9.63 -10.01
N THR A 25 12.72 10.18 -9.65
CA THR A 25 13.90 9.35 -9.33
C THR A 25 13.75 8.71 -7.95
N SER A 26 14.57 7.69 -7.67
CA SER A 26 14.55 7.06 -6.33
C SER A 26 15.05 8.02 -5.25
N GLU A 27 15.96 8.93 -5.62
CA GLU A 27 16.47 10.03 -4.79
C GLU A 27 15.35 11.02 -4.44
N THR A 28 14.58 11.44 -5.44
CA THR A 28 13.43 12.34 -5.25
C THR A 28 12.40 11.73 -4.31
N ILE A 29 11.98 10.49 -4.59
CA ILE A 29 11.01 9.77 -3.76
C ILE A 29 11.56 9.54 -2.34
N ALA A 30 12.85 9.24 -2.20
CA ALA A 30 13.49 9.07 -0.90
C ALA A 30 13.48 10.36 -0.08
N GLY A 31 13.68 11.51 -0.73
CA GLY A 31 13.53 12.83 -0.12
C GLY A 31 12.11 13.08 0.38
N MET A 32 11.10 12.81 -0.44
CA MET A 32 9.67 12.93 -0.05
C MET A 32 9.34 12.07 1.18
N LEU A 33 9.94 10.89 1.24
CA LEU A 33 9.66 9.89 2.26
C LEU A 33 10.54 9.99 3.50
N GLY A 34 11.62 10.78 3.48
CA GLY A 34 12.64 10.78 4.54
C GLY A 34 13.27 9.40 4.73
N THR A 35 13.63 8.72 3.64
CA THR A 35 14.21 7.36 3.67
C THR A 35 15.42 7.21 2.74
N ASN A 36 15.94 6.00 2.60
CA ASN A 36 17.08 5.73 1.72
C ASN A 36 16.62 5.35 0.30
N PRO A 37 17.23 5.91 -0.78
CA PRO A 37 16.90 5.57 -2.17
C PRO A 37 16.96 4.08 -2.50
N VAL A 38 17.82 3.30 -1.83
CA VAL A 38 17.90 1.84 -2.01
C VAL A 38 16.62 1.14 -1.56
N VAL A 39 16.01 1.59 -0.45
CA VAL A 39 14.74 1.06 0.04
C VAL A 39 13.63 1.37 -0.95
N VAL A 40 13.59 2.60 -1.46
CA VAL A 40 12.64 3.02 -2.50
C VAL A 40 12.78 2.15 -3.75
N ARG A 41 14.00 1.93 -4.26
CA ARG A 41 14.23 1.09 -5.45
C ARG A 41 13.69 -0.32 -5.25
N ARG A 42 13.91 -0.92 -4.08
CA ARG A 42 13.39 -2.26 -3.77
C ARG A 42 11.87 -2.27 -3.80
N THR A 43 11.22 -1.31 -3.16
CA THR A 43 9.76 -1.24 -3.09
C THR A 43 9.12 -0.93 -4.45
N MET A 44 9.66 0.04 -5.19
CA MET A 44 9.21 0.36 -6.55
C MET A 44 9.48 -0.78 -7.53
N GLY A 45 10.52 -1.60 -7.28
CA GLY A 45 10.78 -2.84 -8.01
C GLY A 45 9.62 -3.83 -7.92
N LEU A 46 9.06 -4.02 -6.73
CA LEU A 46 7.87 -4.88 -6.54
C LEU A 46 6.67 -4.34 -7.33
N LEU A 47 6.43 -3.03 -7.27
CA LEU A 47 5.34 -2.39 -8.04
C LEU A 47 5.56 -2.49 -9.56
N LYS A 48 6.82 -2.55 -10.01
CA LYS A 48 7.17 -2.73 -11.42
C LYS A 48 6.91 -4.16 -11.88
N GLU A 49 7.23 -5.15 -11.04
CA GLU A 49 6.97 -6.57 -11.32
C GLU A 49 5.48 -6.82 -11.55
N GLU A 50 4.62 -6.16 -10.78
CA GLU A 50 3.15 -6.19 -10.94
C GLU A 50 2.62 -5.24 -12.04
N GLY A 51 3.50 -4.50 -12.71
CA GLY A 51 3.15 -3.63 -13.83
C GLY A 51 2.38 -2.36 -13.46
N PHE A 52 2.47 -1.89 -12.21
CA PHE A 52 1.88 -0.61 -11.79
C PHE A 52 2.78 0.59 -12.10
N VAL A 53 4.09 0.37 -12.17
CA VAL A 53 5.08 1.39 -12.54
C VAL A 53 6.05 0.87 -13.58
N THR A 54 6.62 1.78 -14.37
CA THR A 54 7.75 1.50 -15.27
C THR A 54 9.01 2.20 -14.75
N SER A 55 10.18 1.74 -15.20
CA SER A 55 11.45 2.43 -14.96
C SER A 55 12.22 2.60 -16.27
N GLU A 56 12.72 3.82 -16.47
CA GLU A 56 13.66 4.12 -17.55
C GLU A 56 15.05 4.42 -17.01
N LYS A 57 16.08 4.01 -17.75
CA LYS A 57 17.49 4.25 -17.42
C LYS A 57 17.95 5.57 -18.05
N GLY A 58 18.92 6.24 -17.39
CA GLY A 58 19.57 7.45 -17.91
C GLY A 58 19.47 8.63 -16.94
N HIS A 59 20.09 9.75 -17.31
CA HIS A 59 20.18 10.96 -16.47
C HIS A 59 18.82 11.63 -16.20
N GLN A 60 17.82 11.37 -17.06
CA GLN A 60 16.41 11.77 -16.90
C GLN A 60 15.49 10.56 -16.66
N GLY A 61 16.08 9.42 -16.28
CA GLY A 61 15.36 8.20 -15.95
C GLY A 61 14.63 8.33 -14.61
N GLY A 62 13.78 7.35 -14.30
CA GLY A 62 12.97 7.39 -13.09
C GLY A 62 11.79 6.43 -13.17
N TRP A 63 10.98 6.46 -12.13
CA TRP A 63 9.75 5.71 -12.03
C TRP A 63 8.61 6.52 -12.64
N ALA A 64 7.73 5.85 -13.39
CA ALA A 64 6.49 6.43 -13.90
C ALA A 64 5.33 5.47 -13.66
N LEU A 65 4.12 5.99 -13.55
CA LEU A 65 2.92 5.15 -13.52
C LEU A 65 2.75 4.43 -14.87
N ALA A 66 2.54 3.13 -14.82
CA ALA A 66 2.29 2.30 -16.01
C ALA A 66 0.79 2.22 -16.35
N LYS A 67 -0.08 2.53 -15.39
CA LYS A 67 -1.54 2.49 -15.52
C LYS A 67 -2.16 3.79 -14.96
N PRO A 68 -3.35 4.20 -15.45
CA PRO A 68 -4.10 5.30 -14.84
C PRO A 68 -4.48 5.00 -13.39
N LEU A 69 -4.55 6.02 -12.53
CA LEU A 69 -4.89 5.84 -11.11
C LEU A 69 -6.25 5.16 -10.88
N ALA A 70 -7.21 5.34 -11.79
CA ALA A 70 -8.52 4.70 -11.72
C ALA A 70 -8.48 3.17 -11.92
N GLN A 71 -7.36 2.63 -12.39
CA GLN A 71 -7.13 1.19 -12.59
C GLN A 71 -6.22 0.58 -11.52
N ILE A 72 -5.89 1.34 -10.47
CA ILE A 72 -5.02 0.88 -9.39
C ILE A 72 -5.81 1.05 -8.09
N THR A 73 -6.02 -0.05 -7.38
CA THR A 73 -6.71 -0.09 -6.09
C THR A 73 -5.74 -0.07 -4.93
N LEU A 74 -6.23 0.16 -3.70
CA LEU A 74 -5.39 0.01 -2.52
C LEU A 74 -4.96 -1.45 -2.31
N LEU A 75 -5.83 -2.40 -2.69
CA LEU A 75 -5.54 -3.83 -2.61
C LEU A 75 -4.38 -4.22 -3.53
N ASP A 76 -4.35 -3.69 -4.74
CA ASP A 76 -3.27 -3.91 -5.71
C ASP A 76 -1.91 -3.55 -5.12
N ILE A 77 -1.81 -2.36 -4.52
CA ILE A 77 -0.57 -1.90 -3.88
C ILE A 77 -0.27 -2.74 -2.62
N HIS A 78 -1.28 -3.09 -1.83
CA HIS A 78 -1.08 -3.96 -0.65
C HIS A 78 -0.51 -5.33 -1.04
N GLN A 79 -1.04 -5.96 -2.09
CA GLN A 79 -0.60 -7.27 -2.58
C GLN A 79 0.81 -7.20 -3.17
N ALA A 80 1.10 -6.17 -3.99
CA ALA A 80 2.43 -5.98 -4.58
C ALA A 80 3.54 -5.83 -3.52
N LEU A 81 3.22 -5.30 -2.34
CA LEU A 81 4.17 -5.16 -1.23
C LEU A 81 4.44 -6.48 -0.47
N GLY A 82 3.76 -7.57 -0.80
CA GLY A 82 3.98 -8.90 -0.24
C GLY A 82 3.51 -9.06 1.21
N THR A 83 2.48 -8.32 1.62
CA THR A 83 1.97 -8.38 3.01
C THR A 83 1.04 -9.58 3.18
N GLN A 84 1.48 -10.61 3.92
CA GLN A 84 0.74 -11.88 4.06
C GLN A 84 -0.35 -11.85 5.14
N SER A 85 -0.14 -11.17 6.27
CA SER A 85 -1.13 -11.05 7.33
C SER A 85 -1.30 -9.61 7.78
N ILE A 86 -2.56 -9.18 7.85
CA ILE A 86 -2.93 -7.86 8.37
C ILE A 86 -2.97 -7.91 9.91
N PHE A 87 -3.31 -9.07 10.47
CA PHE A 87 -3.40 -9.27 11.92
C PHE A 87 -2.10 -9.88 12.46
N SER A 88 -1.58 -9.30 13.54
CA SER A 88 -0.44 -9.85 14.30
C SER A 88 -0.93 -10.52 15.59
N ILE A 89 -1.97 -11.35 15.49
CA ILE A 89 -2.52 -12.10 16.62
C ILE A 89 -2.24 -13.59 16.37
N GLY A 90 -1.44 -14.19 17.24
CA GLY A 90 -1.13 -15.63 17.19
C GLY A 90 -2.16 -16.45 17.96
N LEU A 91 -2.32 -17.72 17.57
CA LEU A 91 -3.11 -18.70 18.30
C LEU A 91 -2.21 -19.45 19.28
N SER A 92 -2.73 -19.81 20.46
CA SER A 92 -2.02 -20.70 21.38
C SER A 92 -2.05 -22.13 20.84
N THR A 93 -0.97 -22.87 21.04
CA THR A 93 -0.84 -24.28 20.67
C THR A 93 -0.25 -25.08 21.83
N ASP A 94 -0.51 -24.65 23.06
CA ASP A 94 0.13 -25.20 24.27
C ASP A 94 -0.41 -26.60 24.59
N HIS A 95 -1.67 -26.88 24.26
CA HIS A 95 -2.34 -28.15 24.47
C HIS A 95 -3.17 -28.55 23.23
N PRO A 96 -2.53 -29.07 22.16
CA PRO A 96 -3.20 -29.33 20.89
C PRO A 96 -4.33 -30.38 20.97
N GLU A 97 -4.28 -31.29 21.95
CA GLU A 97 -5.33 -32.29 22.22
C GLU A 97 -6.50 -31.73 23.05
N CYS A 98 -6.38 -30.52 23.61
CA CYS A 98 -7.43 -29.89 24.40
C CYS A 98 -8.58 -29.42 23.51
N LEU A 99 -9.75 -30.03 23.65
CA LEU A 99 -10.95 -29.67 22.86
C LEU A 99 -11.39 -28.21 23.05
N VAL A 100 -11.15 -27.62 24.23
CA VAL A 100 -11.44 -26.20 24.48
C VAL A 100 -10.49 -25.31 23.67
N GLU A 101 -9.20 -25.63 23.64
CA GLU A 101 -8.21 -24.90 22.83
C GLU A 101 -8.54 -24.99 21.34
N GLN A 102 -8.90 -26.19 20.85
CA GLN A 102 -9.33 -26.39 19.47
C GLN A 102 -10.56 -25.54 19.13
N ALA A 103 -11.57 -25.51 20.01
CA ALA A 103 -12.78 -24.72 19.79
C ALA A 103 -12.48 -23.20 19.76
N VAL A 104 -11.64 -22.71 20.68
CA VAL A 104 -11.21 -21.30 20.73
C VAL A 104 -10.43 -20.93 19.48
N ASN A 105 -9.42 -21.72 19.11
CA ASN A 105 -8.61 -21.49 17.92
C ASN A 105 -9.45 -21.50 16.65
N ALA A 106 -10.38 -22.45 16.50
CA ALA A 106 -11.28 -22.49 15.35
C ALA A 106 -12.19 -21.25 15.27
N ALA A 107 -12.68 -20.75 16.40
CA ALA A 107 -13.50 -19.54 16.43
C ALA A 107 -12.68 -18.29 16.06
N LEU A 108 -11.46 -18.16 16.61
CA LEU A 108 -10.55 -17.06 16.29
C LEU A 108 -10.13 -17.07 14.83
N THR A 109 -9.71 -18.22 14.29
CA THR A 109 -9.34 -18.37 12.86
C THR A 109 -10.45 -17.91 11.95
N ARG A 110 -11.68 -18.42 12.12
CA ARG A 110 -12.83 -18.01 11.30
C ARG A 110 -13.08 -16.51 11.38
N THR A 111 -13.03 -15.94 12.59
CA THR A 111 -13.25 -14.51 12.79
C THR A 111 -12.18 -13.67 12.09
N PHE A 112 -10.91 -14.07 12.17
CA PHE A 112 -9.82 -13.37 11.50
C PHE A 112 -9.88 -13.50 9.99
N ASP A 113 -10.25 -14.67 9.47
CA ASP A 113 -10.43 -14.89 8.03
C ASP A 113 -11.57 -14.01 7.48
N GLU A 114 -12.71 -13.97 8.17
CA GLU A 114 -13.86 -13.12 7.79
C GLU A 114 -13.50 -11.63 7.84
N ALA A 115 -12.82 -11.19 8.90
CA ALA A 115 -12.37 -9.80 9.04
C ALA A 115 -11.33 -9.43 7.96
N GLN A 116 -10.39 -10.33 7.65
CA GLN A 116 -9.39 -10.13 6.60
C GLN A 116 -10.06 -10.04 5.23
N ALA A 117 -10.99 -10.94 4.91
CA ALA A 117 -11.73 -10.92 3.66
C ALA A 117 -12.52 -9.62 3.47
N LEU A 118 -13.19 -9.15 4.53
CA LEU A 118 -13.90 -7.87 4.50
C LEU A 118 -12.94 -6.70 4.25
N LEU A 119 -11.80 -6.65 4.94
CA LEU A 119 -10.82 -5.58 4.75
C LEU A 119 -10.22 -5.58 3.35
N LEU A 120 -9.81 -6.75 2.84
CA LEU A 120 -9.27 -6.86 1.48
C LEU A 120 -10.31 -6.45 0.43
N SER A 121 -11.57 -6.84 0.61
CA SER A 121 -12.69 -6.40 -0.24
C SER A 121 -12.82 -4.86 -0.24
N ARG A 122 -12.73 -4.22 0.93
CA ARG A 122 -12.77 -2.75 1.02
C ARG A 122 -11.58 -2.09 0.35
N LEU A 123 -10.38 -2.63 0.52
CA LEU A 123 -9.18 -2.11 -0.17
C LEU A 123 -9.29 -2.25 -1.70
N GLY A 124 -9.94 -3.31 -2.19
CA GLY A 124 -10.18 -3.52 -3.62
C GLY A 124 -11.26 -2.60 -4.21
N GLY A 125 -12.11 -2.02 -3.36
CA GLY A 125 -13.14 -1.07 -3.77
C GLY A 125 -12.69 0.39 -3.81
N ILE A 126 -11.47 0.71 -3.40
CA ILE A 126 -10.94 2.08 -3.36
C ILE A 126 -9.79 2.20 -4.33
N THR A 127 -9.89 3.13 -5.27
CA THR A 127 -8.85 3.42 -6.27
C THR A 127 -7.92 4.54 -5.81
N LEU A 128 -6.74 4.63 -6.42
CA LEU A 128 -5.87 5.78 -6.23
C LEU A 128 -6.47 7.07 -6.80
N ALA A 129 -7.40 6.96 -7.76
CA ALA A 129 -8.14 8.11 -8.28
C ALA A 129 -9.09 8.69 -7.21
N ASP A 130 -9.71 7.84 -6.39
CA ASP A 130 -10.57 8.28 -5.28
C ASP A 130 -9.76 9.09 -4.26
N LEU A 131 -8.55 8.62 -3.93
CA LEU A 131 -7.64 9.35 -3.04
C LEU A 131 -7.16 10.67 -3.66
N ALA A 132 -6.87 10.69 -4.96
CA ALA A 132 -6.51 11.92 -5.66
C ALA A 132 -7.67 12.93 -5.67
N ALA A 133 -8.92 12.46 -5.83
CA ALA A 133 -10.11 13.31 -5.77
C ALA A 133 -10.36 13.87 -4.37
N ASP A 134 -10.21 13.06 -3.31
CA ASP A 134 -10.29 13.53 -1.92
C ASP A 134 -9.21 14.59 -1.63
N PHE A 135 -7.99 14.39 -2.13
CA PHE A 135 -6.94 15.41 -2.07
C PHE A 135 -7.39 16.71 -2.73
N GLU A 136 -7.90 16.68 -3.97
CA GLU A 136 -8.29 17.89 -4.70
C GLU A 136 -9.41 18.65 -3.99
N ALA A 137 -10.37 17.93 -3.38
CA ALA A 137 -11.41 18.53 -2.56
C ALA A 137 -10.82 19.27 -1.35
N ARG A 138 -9.90 18.65 -0.61
CA ARG A 138 -9.21 19.27 0.53
C ARG A 138 -8.37 20.47 0.11
N TYR A 139 -7.64 20.36 -1.01
CA TYR A 139 -6.79 21.44 -1.52
C TYR A 139 -7.62 22.68 -1.86
N LYS A 140 -8.77 22.52 -2.53
CA LYS A 140 -9.70 23.62 -2.82
C LYS A 140 -10.22 24.30 -1.56
N SER A 141 -10.58 23.53 -0.53
CA SER A 141 -11.07 24.11 0.73
C SER A 141 -10.05 24.96 1.49
N ILE A 142 -8.75 24.78 1.21
CA ILE A 142 -7.67 25.59 1.80
C ILE A 142 -7.39 26.82 0.92
N GLY A 143 -7.56 26.71 -0.40
CA GLY A 143 -7.31 27.78 -1.37
C GLY A 143 -8.42 28.84 -1.53
N GLU A 144 -9.61 28.62 -0.98
CA GLU A 144 -10.71 29.62 -0.96
C GLU A 144 -10.64 30.59 0.24
N GLY A 145 -9.51 30.60 0.96
CA GLY A 145 -9.31 31.39 2.18
C GLY A 145 -8.23 32.47 2.13
N ASP A 146 -7.78 32.90 0.94
CA ASP A 146 -6.79 33.97 0.74
C ASP A 146 -7.36 35.13 -0.09
#